data_AF-A0AB35XHL0-F1
#
_entry.id   AF-A0AB35XHL0-F1
#
_cell.length_a   1.000
_cell.length_b   1.000
_cell.length_c   1.000
_cell.angle_alpha   90.00
_cell.angle_beta   90.00
_cell.angle_gamma   90.00
#
_symmetry.space_group_name_H-M   'P 1'
#
loop_
_entity.id
_entity.type
_entity.pdbx_description
1 polymer ?
#
loop_
_entity_poly.entity_id
_entity_poly.type
_entity_poly.pdbx_seq_one_letter_code
_entity_poly.pdbx_strand_id
1 'polypeptide(L)'
;MTIPLLETLTTIADQLDLPIAVSLFSASPAPDTYLVATPIADTLEVFADNTPHVEIEEVRLSLFTAGNYLTWRDTLTRALVDAGLVVTARRYIGFEDDTGYHHYSFDTSCHHPF
;
A
#
# COMPACT_ATOMS: atom_id res chain seq x y z
N MET A 1 -9.08 -0.68 19.49
CA MET A 1 -7.76 -0.36 18.93
C MET A 1 -7.94 -0.39 17.43
N THR A 2 -7.66 0.74 16.78
CA THR A 2 -7.59 0.87 15.33
C THR A 2 -6.40 0.03 14.82
N ILE A 3 -6.56 -0.62 13.66
CA ILE A 3 -5.52 -1.46 13.08
C ILE A 3 -4.58 -0.52 12.31
N PRO A 4 -3.25 -0.56 12.53
CA PRO A 4 -2.30 0.28 11.79
C PRO A 4 -2.43 0.11 10.27
N LEU A 5 -2.09 1.16 9.52
CA LEU A 5 -2.19 1.14 8.05
C LEU A 5 -1.40 -0.02 7.45
N LEU A 6 -0.17 -0.21 7.90
CA LEU A 6 0.70 -1.25 7.34
C LEU A 6 0.14 -2.66 7.59
N GLU A 7 -0.42 -2.91 8.77
CA GLU A 7 -1.06 -4.19 9.12
C GLU A 7 -2.35 -4.42 8.30
N THR A 8 -3.10 -3.35 8.04
CA THR A 8 -4.28 -3.41 7.15
C THR A 8 -3.85 -3.77 5.73
N LEU A 9 -2.78 -3.15 5.21
CA LEU A 9 -2.25 -3.44 3.88
C LEU A 9 -1.71 -4.88 3.76
N THR A 10 -1.01 -5.40 4.78
CA THR A 10 -0.56 -6.79 4.78
C THR A 10 -1.74 -7.76 4.83
N THR A 11 -2.78 -7.45 5.61
CA THR A 11 -4.00 -8.28 5.66
C THR A 11 -4.71 -8.33 4.31
N ILE A 12 -4.81 -7.20 3.60
CA ILE A 12 -5.36 -7.14 2.24
C ILE A 12 -4.52 -7.98 1.27
N ALA A 13 -3.19 -7.88 1.36
CA ALA A 13 -2.28 -8.65 0.53
C ALA A 13 -2.44 -10.16 0.76
N ASP A 14 -2.51 -10.59 2.02
CA ASP A 14 -2.74 -11.99 2.40
C ASP A 14 -4.09 -12.51 1.88
N GLN A 15 -5.16 -11.72 1.96
CA GLN A 15 -6.48 -12.09 1.42
C GLN A 15 -6.50 -12.24 -0.11
N LEU A 16 -5.58 -11.58 -0.81
CA LEU A 16 -5.43 -11.63 -2.26
C LEU A 16 -4.35 -12.63 -2.71
N ASP A 17 -3.77 -13.40 -1.78
CA ASP A 17 -2.64 -14.29 -2.01
C ASP A 17 -1.44 -13.57 -2.68
N LEU A 18 -1.21 -12.30 -2.32
CA LEU A 18 -0.14 -11.48 -2.86
C LEU A 18 1.04 -11.37 -1.86
N PRO A 19 2.25 -11.82 -2.25
CA PRO A 19 3.45 -11.56 -1.46
C PRO A 19 3.66 -10.06 -1.29
N ILE A 20 3.91 -9.62 -0.06
CA ILE A 20 4.18 -8.22 0.28
C ILE A 20 5.46 -8.12 1.12
N ALA A 21 6.24 -7.07 0.87
CA ALA A 21 7.38 -6.70 1.70
C ALA A 21 7.36 -5.21 2.03
N VAL A 22 8.10 -4.83 3.08
CA VAL A 22 8.26 -3.43 3.48
C VAL A 22 9.57 -2.91 2.90
N SER A 23 9.50 -1.83 2.12
CA SER A 23 10.61 -1.12 1.46
C SER A 23 11.41 -1.90 0.42
N LEU A 24 11.68 -3.19 0.62
CA LEU A 24 12.46 -4.03 -0.29
C LEU A 24 11.90 -5.45 -0.33
N PHE A 25 11.57 -5.93 -1.52
CA PHE A 25 11.30 -7.34 -1.78
C PHE A 25 12.59 -8.02 -2.22
N SER A 26 13.11 -8.95 -1.41
CA SER A 26 14.44 -9.54 -1.61
C SER A 26 14.45 -11.05 -1.90
N ALA A 27 13.27 -11.69 -1.95
CA ALA A 27 13.19 -13.11 -2.22
C ALA A 27 13.61 -13.43 -3.67
N SER A 28 14.34 -14.54 -3.84
CA SER A 28 14.84 -15.01 -5.14
C SER A 28 14.54 -16.50 -5.32
N PRO A 29 13.89 -16.93 -6.42
CA PRO A 29 13.35 -16.06 -7.47
C PRO A 29 12.19 -15.21 -6.97
N ALA A 30 12.04 -14.00 -7.53
CA ALA A 30 10.88 -13.16 -7.25
C ALA A 30 9.63 -13.76 -7.91
N PRO A 31 8.45 -13.63 -7.29
CA PRO A 31 7.19 -14.12 -7.86
C PRO A 31 6.74 -13.23 -9.05
N ASP A 32 5.86 -13.75 -9.90
CA ASP A 32 5.34 -13.01 -11.07
C ASP A 32 4.56 -11.74 -10.69
N THR A 33 4.03 -11.68 -9.48
CA THR A 33 3.36 -10.49 -8.94
C THR A 33 3.63 -10.37 -7.44
N TYR A 34 3.99 -9.18 -6.99
CA TYR A 34 4.17 -8.87 -5.56
C TYR A 34 3.93 -7.38 -5.28
N LEU A 35 3.88 -7.06 -3.99
CA LEU A 35 3.70 -5.72 -3.45
C LEU A 35 4.92 -5.29 -2.64
N VAL A 36 5.21 -3.99 -2.68
CA VAL A 36 6.14 -3.32 -1.75
C VAL A 36 5.41 -2.15 -1.11
N ALA A 37 5.27 -2.20 0.22
CA ALA A 37 4.78 -1.10 1.01
C ALA A 37 5.95 -0.21 1.44
N THR A 38 5.89 1.07 1.06
CA THR A 38 6.86 2.09 1.45
C THR A 38 6.15 3.13 2.32
N PRO A 39 6.36 3.14 3.64
CA PRO A 39 5.84 4.19 4.51
C PRO A 39 6.30 5.57 4.04
N ILE A 40 5.38 6.52 4.02
CA ILE A 40 5.61 7.92 3.63
C ILE A 40 5.66 8.80 4.87
N ALA A 41 4.61 8.73 5.70
CA ALA A 41 4.45 9.57 6.87
C ALA A 41 3.63 8.84 7.95
N ASP A 42 3.89 9.24 9.18
CA ASP A 42 3.17 8.85 10.39
C ASP A 42 3.14 10.11 11.27
N THR A 43 1.98 10.74 11.36
CA THR A 43 1.84 12.05 12.01
C THR A 43 0.66 12.09 12.96
N LEU A 44 0.84 12.85 14.03
CA LEU A 44 -0.22 13.21 14.96
C LEU A 44 -0.71 14.61 14.61
N GLU A 45 -2.03 14.79 14.60
CA GLU A 45 -2.68 16.02 14.19
C GLU A 45 -3.83 16.37 15.14
N VAL A 46 -4.33 17.61 15.00
CA VAL A 46 -5.43 18.17 15.81
C VAL A 46 -5.07 18.15 17.30
N PHE A 47 -4.32 19.15 17.73
CA PHE A 47 -3.81 19.24 19.10
C PHE A 47 -4.70 20.11 19.99
N ALA A 48 -5.01 19.62 21.20
CA ALA A 48 -5.58 20.40 22.29
C ALA A 48 -4.97 19.96 23.62
N ASP A 49 -4.63 20.90 24.51
CA ASP A 49 -4.08 20.61 25.83
C ASP A 49 -2.87 19.63 25.83
N ASN A 50 -1.98 19.77 24.83
CA ASN A 50 -0.83 18.88 24.57
C ASN A 50 -1.19 17.42 24.24
N THR A 51 -2.43 17.14 23.86
CA THR A 51 -2.90 15.82 23.44
C THR A 51 -3.29 15.88 21.95
N PRO A 52 -2.82 14.95 21.11
CA PRO A 52 -3.31 14.84 19.74
C PRO A 52 -4.66 14.13 19.73
N HIS A 53 -5.49 14.40 18.72
CA HIS A 53 -6.79 13.76 18.56
C HIS A 53 -6.89 12.89 17.33
N VAL A 54 -5.95 13.02 16.39
CA VAL A 54 -5.92 12.22 15.16
C VAL A 54 -4.52 11.71 14.91
N GLU A 55 -4.42 10.45 14.53
CA GLU A 55 -3.25 9.82 13.92
C GLU A 55 -3.51 9.65 12.42
N ILE A 56 -2.53 10.02 11.61
CA ILE A 56 -2.56 9.88 10.15
C ILE A 56 -1.35 9.08 9.72
N GLU A 57 -1.60 7.95 9.08
CA GLU A 57 -0.56 7.11 8.48
C GLU A 57 -0.68 7.18 6.97
N GLU A 58 0.45 7.25 6.27
CA GLU A 58 0.53 7.29 4.82
C GLU A 58 1.54 6.24 4.30
N VAL A 59 1.12 5.43 3.34
CA VAL A 59 1.95 4.39 2.71
C VAL A 59 1.76 4.42 1.20
N ARG A 60 2.88 4.36 0.46
CA ARG A 60 2.88 4.02 -0.96
C ARG A 60 2.91 2.50 -1.10
N LEU A 61 1.86 1.93 -1.67
CA LEU A 61 1.82 0.54 -2.08
C LEU A 61 2.23 0.44 -3.55
N SER A 62 3.36 -0.21 -3.83
CA SER A 62 3.86 -0.46 -5.17
C SER A 62 3.54 -1.89 -5.59
N LEU A 63 2.86 -2.04 -6.72
CA LEU A 63 2.61 -3.30 -7.41
C LEU A 63 3.67 -3.51 -8.48
N PHE A 64 4.27 -4.70 -8.47
CA PHE A 64 5.14 -5.20 -9.53
C PHE A 64 4.47 -6.45 -10.11
N THR A 65 4.25 -6.49 -11.42
CA THR A 65 3.60 -7.64 -12.07
C THR A 65 4.11 -7.86 -13.49
N ALA A 66 4.46 -9.10 -13.82
CA ALA A 66 4.85 -9.49 -15.19
C ALA A 66 3.60 -9.66 -16.09
N GLY A 67 2.41 -9.66 -15.48
CA GLY A 67 1.13 -9.80 -16.16
C GLY A 67 0.41 -8.47 -16.40
N ASN A 68 -0.91 -8.56 -16.60
CA ASN A 68 -1.74 -7.38 -16.86
C ASN A 68 -1.99 -6.55 -15.59
N TYR A 69 -1.23 -5.46 -15.43
CA TYR A 69 -1.35 -4.55 -14.28
C TYR A 69 -2.74 -3.93 -14.13
N LEU A 70 -3.56 -3.81 -15.19
CA LEU A 70 -4.90 -3.23 -15.10
C LEU A 70 -5.84 -4.08 -14.25
N THR A 71 -5.70 -5.41 -14.33
CA THR A 71 -6.53 -6.34 -13.54
C THR A 71 -6.20 -6.18 -12.07
N TRP A 72 -4.91 -6.20 -11.72
CA TRP A 72 -4.46 -5.98 -10.36
C TRP A 72 -4.77 -4.57 -9.85
N ARG A 73 -4.70 -3.55 -10.72
CA ARG A 73 -5.09 -2.18 -10.37
C ARG A 73 -6.52 -2.12 -9.87
N ASP A 74 -7.46 -2.73 -10.59
CA ASP A 74 -8.87 -2.67 -10.25
C ASP A 74 -9.18 -3.51 -9.00
N THR A 75 -8.57 -4.69 -8.86
CA THR A 75 -8.69 -5.54 -7.67
C THR A 75 -8.16 -4.83 -6.41
N LEU A 76 -6.93 -4.30 -6.45
CA LEU A 76 -6.32 -3.61 -5.32
C LEU A 76 -7.08 -2.33 -4.97
N THR A 77 -7.49 -1.54 -5.97
CA THR A 77 -8.29 -0.33 -5.69
C THR A 77 -9.56 -0.67 -4.92
N ARG A 78 -10.27 -1.72 -5.34
CA ARG A 78 -11.49 -2.14 -4.64
C ARG A 78 -11.19 -2.61 -3.23
N ALA A 79 -10.20 -3.48 -3.04
CA ALA A 79 -9.84 -4.01 -1.72
C ALA A 79 -9.42 -2.90 -0.74
N LEU A 80 -8.64 -1.91 -1.20
CA LEU A 80 -8.23 -0.76 -0.39
C LEU A 80 -9.43 0.08 0.05
N VAL A 81 -10.36 0.37 -0.87
CA VAL A 81 -11.58 1.14 -0.57
C VAL A 81 -12.53 0.37 0.34
N ASP A 82 -12.72 -0.93 0.10
CA ASP A 82 -13.57 -1.79 0.92
C ASP A 82 -13.03 -1.93 2.36
N ALA A 83 -11.71 -1.83 2.54
CA ALA A 83 -11.06 -1.75 3.85
C ALA A 83 -11.17 -0.38 4.53
N GLY A 84 -11.82 0.60 3.89
CA GLY A 84 -12.00 1.95 4.43
C GLY A 84 -10.78 2.87 4.31
N LEU A 85 -9.77 2.47 3.51
CA LEU A 85 -8.58 3.29 3.28
C LEU A 85 -8.86 4.42 2.28
N VAL A 86 -8.17 5.54 2.44
CA VAL A 86 -8.19 6.63 1.48
C VAL A 86 -7.12 6.36 0.41
N VAL A 87 -7.51 6.32 -0.86
CA VAL A 87 -6.56 6.23 -1.99
C VAL A 87 -6.35 7.63 -2.55
N THR A 88 -5.26 8.28 -2.14
CA THR A 88 -4.97 9.68 -2.50
C THR A 88 -4.41 9.83 -3.91
N ALA A 89 -3.74 8.80 -4.43
CA ALA A 89 -3.28 8.77 -5.82
C ALA A 89 -3.10 7.34 -6.35
N ARG A 90 -3.16 7.20 -7.68
CA ARG A 90 -2.83 5.98 -8.42
C ARG A 90 -2.04 6.35 -9.67
N ARG A 91 -0.90 5.70 -9.92
CA ARG A 91 -0.02 6.06 -11.04
C ARG A 91 0.64 4.83 -11.66
N TYR A 92 0.68 4.78 -12.99
CA TYR A 92 1.61 3.89 -13.69
C TYR A 92 3.00 4.53 -13.64
N ILE A 93 3.99 3.80 -13.14
CA ILE A 93 5.36 4.30 -12.99
C ILE A 93 6.18 3.96 -14.24
N GLY A 94 6.15 2.70 -14.68
CA GLY A 94 6.93 2.27 -15.81
C GLY A 94 6.90 0.76 -16.03
N PHE A 95 7.52 0.34 -17.12
CA PHE A 95 7.92 -1.04 -17.32
C PHE A 95 9.42 -1.13 -17.01
N GLU A 96 9.82 -2.12 -16.22
CA GLU A 96 11.20 -2.36 -15.82
C GLU A 96 11.81 -3.39 -16.78
N ASP A 97 12.70 -2.95 -17.67
CA ASP A 97 13.27 -3.80 -18.72
C ASP A 97 14.16 -4.94 -18.19
N ASP A 98 14.76 -4.75 -17.01
CA ASP A 98 15.67 -5.70 -16.36
C ASP A 98 14.94 -6.82 -15.63
N THR A 99 13.77 -6.52 -15.04
CA THR A 99 12.96 -7.48 -14.29
C THR A 99 11.76 -8.00 -15.09
N GLY A 100 11.30 -7.25 -16.08
CA GLY A 100 10.10 -7.54 -16.87
C GLY A 100 8.78 -7.17 -16.17
N TYR A 101 8.83 -6.36 -15.09
CA TYR A 101 7.63 -5.98 -14.34
C TYR A 101 7.02 -4.67 -14.83
N HIS A 102 5.69 -4.62 -14.84
CA HIS A 102 4.95 -3.37 -14.79
C HIS A 102 4.90 -2.86 -13.34
N HIS A 103 5.39 -1.64 -13.12
CA HIS A 103 5.33 -0.96 -11.83
C HIS A 103 4.15 0.02 -11.80
N TYR A 104 3.24 -0.20 -10.87
CA TYR A 104 2.09 0.67 -10.59
C TYR A 104 2.06 1.03 -9.11
N SER A 105 1.70 2.27 -8.76
CA SER A 105 1.64 2.71 -7.37
C SER A 105 0.27 3.20 -6.94
N PHE A 106 -0.02 2.99 -5.66
CA PHE A 106 -1.16 3.53 -4.92
C PHE A 106 -0.58 4.30 -3.74
N ASP A 107 -0.90 5.59 -3.63
CA ASP A 107 -0.67 6.33 -2.40
C ASP A 107 -1.92 6.18 -1.55
N THR A 108 -1.75 5.68 -0.32
CA THR A 108 -2.84 5.33 0.59
C THR A 108 -2.65 6.00 1.94
N SER A 109 -3.75 6.35 2.60
CA SER A 109 -3.74 6.84 3.97
C SER A 109 -4.89 6.29 4.80
N CYS A 110 -4.70 6.27 6.12
CA CYS A 110 -5.79 6.12 7.09
C CYS A 110 -5.72 7.22 8.14
N HIS A 111 -6.87 7.52 8.73
CA HIS A 111 -7.03 8.55 9.74
C HIS A 111 -7.78 7.94 10.92
N HIS A 112 -7.13 7.89 12.08
CA HIS A 112 -7.67 7.27 13.27
C HIS A 112 -7.79 8.31 14.39
N PRO A 113 -8.87 8.26 15.21
CA PRO A 113 -8.85 8.96 16.49
C PRO A 113 -7.70 8.45 17.35
N PHE A 114 -6.95 9.37 17.96
CA PHE A 114 -5.85 9.06 18.87
C PHE A 114 -6.34 8.64 20.27
#